data_AF-A0A5E5PPA0-F1
#
_entry.id   AF-A0A5E5PPA0-F1
#
_cell.length_a   1.000
_cell.length_b   1.000
_cell.length_c   1.000
_cell.angle_alpha   90.00
_cell.angle_beta   90.00
_cell.angle_gamma   90.00
#
_symmetry.space_group_name_H-M   'P 1'
#
loop_
_entity.id
_entity.type
_entity.pdbx_description
1 polymer ?
#
loop_
_entity_poly.entity_id
_entity_poly.type
_entity_poly.pdbx_seq_one_letter_code
_entity_poly.pdbx_strand_id
1 'polypeptide(L)'
;MSSSELFKIANTLNPFVECDSDEANALIKSATKIAKSWSGSWLGYHSRVYYKNFETPPVGAVFSQEWGLIDSSMGTKGVWREQLFDDVVTLIYNNAENPSLDNALEAANFAQEVFDEAQTSALSLAHANFNLETDKFLAKIVEEINATRINDFIAHCRPQGGIRSRDSVAIEKGRVTPPHIFVLAEAKHTIFPFQICNKLQKLIIKLANHIQNIEGKNTKNERIEANIFIGHGKSTNWRELKDFVSDKLKLQWDEFNRVPTAGVTNTTRLAEMLDQASFAFLVMTAEDEQADGDHHARMNVIHEVGLFQGRLGFERAIVLLEEGCKEFSNIQGLGQIRYPKSNISACFEKIRTVLEHEGIIE
;
A
#
# COMPACT_ATOMS: atom_id res chain seq x y z
N MET A 1 4.72 8.08 -12.85
CA MET A 1 4.38 9.50 -12.57
C MET A 1 3.26 9.61 -11.55
N SER A 2 2.30 8.69 -11.55
CA SER A 2 1.10 8.72 -10.71
C SER A 2 1.40 8.53 -9.21
N SER A 3 2.44 7.78 -8.83
CA SER A 3 2.82 7.61 -7.41
C SER A 3 3.32 8.90 -6.76
N SER A 4 4.11 9.71 -7.48
CA SER A 4 4.67 10.97 -6.97
C SER A 4 3.59 12.01 -6.69
N GLU A 5 2.53 12.05 -7.50
CA GLU A 5 1.39 12.95 -7.29
C GLU A 5 0.58 12.54 -6.06
N LEU A 6 0.37 11.23 -5.85
CA LEU A 6 -0.29 10.73 -4.65
C LEU A 6 0.51 11.05 -3.38
N PHE A 7 1.85 10.98 -3.41
CA PHE A 7 2.67 11.45 -2.29
C PHE A 7 2.54 12.96 -2.05
N LYS A 8 2.41 13.78 -3.11
CA LYS A 8 2.16 15.22 -2.96
C LYS A 8 0.80 15.47 -2.30
N ILE A 9 -0.25 14.76 -2.70
CA ILE A 9 -1.57 14.84 -2.07
C ILE A 9 -1.48 14.40 -0.61
N ALA A 10 -0.80 13.30 -0.29
CA ALA A 10 -0.62 12.87 1.10
C ALA A 10 0.09 13.95 1.95
N ASN A 11 1.03 14.70 1.36
CA ASN A 11 1.76 15.75 2.05
C ASN A 11 0.91 16.99 2.37
N THR A 12 -0.16 17.28 1.61
CA THR A 12 -1.06 18.40 1.95
C THR A 12 -1.81 18.16 3.26
N LEU A 13 -1.99 16.89 3.63
CA LEU A 13 -2.65 16.48 4.88
C LEU A 13 -1.72 16.57 6.11
N ASN A 14 -0.39 16.65 5.94
CA ASN A 14 0.58 16.64 7.05
C ASN A 14 0.26 17.62 8.19
N PRO A 15 -0.15 18.88 7.94
CA PRO A 15 -0.47 19.82 9.01
C PRO A 15 -1.72 19.43 9.81
N PHE A 16 -2.53 18.48 9.31
CA PHE A 16 -3.85 18.13 9.84
C PHE A 16 -3.92 16.69 10.38
N VAL A 17 -2.80 15.98 10.52
CA VAL A 17 -2.83 14.59 11.00
C VAL A 17 -2.80 14.46 12.52
N GLU A 18 -2.54 15.56 13.21
CA GLU A 18 -2.53 15.67 14.66
C GLU A 18 -3.41 16.86 15.07
N CYS A 19 -4.15 16.68 16.16
CA CYS A 19 -4.89 17.73 16.82
C CYS A 19 -4.86 17.46 18.31
N ASP A 20 -4.44 18.49 19.04
CA ASP A 20 -4.58 18.54 20.48
C ASP A 20 -5.32 19.84 20.81
N SER A 21 -6.52 19.71 21.37
CA SER A 21 -7.31 20.84 21.87
C SER A 21 -7.67 20.54 23.31
N ASP A 22 -6.95 21.21 24.21
CA ASP A 22 -7.20 21.15 25.65
C ASP A 22 -8.64 21.55 25.98
N GLU A 23 -9.19 22.51 25.24
CA GLU A 23 -10.57 23.00 25.34
C GLU A 23 -11.59 21.89 25.05
N ALA A 24 -11.45 21.24 23.90
CA ALA A 24 -12.33 20.14 23.50
C ALA A 24 -12.16 18.94 24.44
N ASN A 25 -10.92 18.63 24.84
CA ASN A 25 -10.63 17.55 25.78
C ASN A 25 -11.25 17.80 27.17
N ALA A 26 -11.23 19.05 27.66
CA ALA A 26 -11.86 19.44 28.91
C ALA A 26 -13.39 19.26 28.85
N LEU A 27 -14.03 19.69 27.76
CA LEU A 27 -15.47 19.49 27.55
C LEU A 27 -15.84 18.01 27.43
N ILE A 28 -15.06 17.21 26.69
CA ILE A 28 -15.27 15.76 26.58
C ILE A 28 -15.19 15.10 27.96
N LYS A 29 -14.18 15.46 28.77
CA LYS A 29 -14.01 14.93 30.12
C LYS A 29 -15.19 15.30 31.02
N SER A 30 -15.63 16.56 30.98
CA SER A 30 -16.76 17.07 31.76
C SER A 30 -18.07 16.38 31.36
N ALA A 31 -18.39 16.36 30.06
CA ALA A 31 -19.60 15.73 29.52
C ALA A 31 -19.64 14.22 29.82
N THR A 32 -18.50 13.52 29.70
CA THR A 32 -18.38 12.09 30.02
C THR A 32 -18.62 11.82 31.51
N LYS A 33 -18.22 12.74 32.40
CA LYS A 33 -18.51 12.64 33.84
C LYS A 33 -20.01 12.77 34.10
N ILE A 34 -20.66 13.77 33.50
CA ILE A 34 -22.12 13.99 33.62
C ILE A 34 -22.91 12.80 33.05
N ALA A 35 -22.45 12.23 31.93
CA ALA A 35 -23.09 11.07 31.28
C ALA A 35 -23.27 9.86 32.21
N LYS A 36 -22.41 9.69 33.23
CA LYS A 36 -22.52 8.58 34.21
C LYS A 36 -23.77 8.63 35.08
N SER A 37 -24.43 9.79 35.14
CA SER A 37 -25.67 10.00 35.88
C SER A 37 -26.92 9.96 35.00
N TRP A 38 -26.78 9.81 33.69
CA TRP A 38 -27.86 9.92 32.73
C TRP A 38 -28.77 8.68 32.72
N SER A 39 -30.06 8.89 32.42
CA SER A 39 -31.11 7.89 32.35
C SER A 39 -30.91 6.78 31.31
N GLY A 40 -30.02 7.00 30.34
CA GLY A 40 -29.80 6.10 29.21
C GLY A 40 -30.84 6.19 28.10
N SER A 41 -31.83 7.08 28.20
CA SER A 41 -32.97 7.15 27.27
C SER A 41 -32.96 8.44 26.46
N TRP A 42 -33.10 8.33 25.13
CA TRP A 42 -33.23 9.47 24.21
C TRP A 42 -34.67 9.99 24.08
N LEU A 43 -35.63 9.35 24.74
CA LEU A 43 -37.05 9.59 24.48
C LEU A 43 -37.55 10.86 25.16
N GLY A 44 -38.00 11.86 24.40
CA GLY A 44 -38.58 13.09 24.90
C GLY A 44 -37.80 13.69 26.07
N TYR A 45 -38.50 13.93 27.19
CA TYR A 45 -37.88 14.48 28.39
C TYR A 45 -36.91 13.52 29.08
N HIS A 46 -36.99 12.20 28.85
CA HIS A 46 -36.06 11.22 29.42
C HIS A 46 -34.60 11.53 29.02
N SER A 47 -34.41 12.13 27.83
CA SER A 47 -33.10 12.59 27.33
C SER A 47 -32.41 13.57 28.26
N ARG A 48 -33.16 14.22 29.15
CA ARG A 48 -32.69 15.20 30.13
C ARG A 48 -32.85 14.72 31.57
N VAL A 49 -33.11 13.43 31.80
CA VAL A 49 -33.20 12.87 33.15
C VAL A 49 -31.82 12.42 33.61
N TYR A 50 -31.40 12.93 34.76
CA TYR A 50 -30.15 12.59 35.41
C TYR A 50 -30.40 12.23 36.88
N TYR A 51 -29.52 11.41 37.43
CA TYR A 51 -29.54 11.08 38.85
C TYR A 51 -29.12 12.29 39.68
N LYS A 52 -29.62 12.34 40.92
CA LYS A 52 -29.42 13.45 41.85
C LYS A 52 -27.96 13.96 41.86
N ASN A 53 -27.80 15.27 41.78
CA ASN A 53 -26.51 15.98 41.78
C ASN A 53 -25.53 15.54 40.67
N PHE A 54 -26.03 14.90 39.61
CA PHE A 54 -25.20 14.30 38.56
C PHE A 54 -24.21 13.24 39.09
N GLU A 55 -24.55 12.59 40.20
CA GLU A 55 -23.79 11.48 40.76
C GLU A 55 -24.09 10.18 40.01
N THR A 56 -23.13 9.25 40.01
CA THR A 56 -23.37 7.91 39.47
C THR A 56 -24.44 7.21 40.32
N PRO A 57 -25.51 6.65 39.73
CA PRO A 57 -26.57 5.99 40.47
C PRO A 57 -26.00 4.84 41.33
N PRO A 58 -26.36 4.76 42.63
CA PRO A 58 -25.98 3.62 43.46
C PRO A 58 -26.70 2.35 43.02
N VAL A 59 -26.21 1.21 43.48
CA VAL A 59 -26.86 -0.09 43.22
C VAL A 59 -28.33 -0.05 43.64
N GLY A 60 -29.22 -0.49 42.75
CA GLY A 60 -30.67 -0.49 42.97
C GLY A 60 -31.40 0.78 42.53
N ALA A 61 -30.69 1.88 42.27
CA ALA A 61 -31.26 3.05 41.60
C ALA A 61 -31.26 2.82 40.08
N VAL A 62 -32.46 2.70 39.49
CA VAL A 62 -32.64 2.36 38.08
C VAL A 62 -33.70 3.26 37.47
N PHE A 63 -33.36 3.94 36.38
CA PHE A 63 -34.34 4.65 35.56
C PHE A 63 -35.08 3.65 34.68
N SER A 64 -36.42 3.67 34.76
CA SER A 64 -37.27 2.82 33.94
C SER A 64 -37.63 3.54 32.65
N GLN A 65 -37.04 3.14 31.52
CA GLN A 65 -37.39 3.72 30.22
C GLN A 65 -38.84 3.40 29.79
N GLU A 66 -39.43 2.33 30.34
CA GLU A 66 -40.82 1.97 30.11
C GLU A 66 -41.78 2.94 30.82
N TRP A 67 -41.45 3.38 32.03
CA TRP A 67 -42.37 4.17 32.86
C TRP A 67 -41.96 5.64 33.04
N GLY A 68 -40.75 6.02 32.63
CA GLY A 68 -40.25 7.38 32.82
C GLY A 68 -40.20 7.76 34.30
N LEU A 69 -40.66 8.97 34.61
CA LEU A 69 -40.87 9.47 35.98
C LEU A 69 -42.32 9.29 36.47
N ILE A 70 -43.15 8.53 35.76
CA ILE A 70 -44.51 8.21 36.20
C ILE A 70 -44.46 7.37 37.47
N ASP A 71 -45.25 7.76 38.47
CA ASP A 71 -45.37 7.02 39.72
C ASP A 71 -46.00 5.64 39.47
N SER A 72 -45.21 4.58 39.67
CA SER A 72 -45.59 3.19 39.40
C SER A 72 -44.75 2.25 40.25
N SER A 73 -45.35 1.17 40.76
CA SER A 73 -44.65 0.15 41.55
C SER A 73 -43.55 -0.58 40.76
N MET A 74 -43.65 -0.60 39.43
CA MET A 74 -42.67 -1.14 38.49
C MET A 74 -41.85 -0.04 37.78
N GLY A 75 -41.99 1.20 38.26
CA GLY A 75 -41.39 2.39 37.66
C GLY A 75 -39.94 2.65 38.10
N THR A 76 -39.51 3.89 37.87
CA THR A 76 -38.16 4.37 38.20
C THR A 76 -37.89 4.27 39.71
N LYS A 77 -36.70 3.76 40.07
CA LYS A 77 -36.24 3.63 41.47
C LYS A 77 -35.06 4.56 41.73
N GLY A 78 -35.10 5.28 42.85
CA GLY A 78 -34.08 6.25 43.24
C GLY A 78 -34.43 7.68 42.86
N VAL A 79 -33.50 8.61 43.12
CA VAL A 79 -33.77 10.06 43.00
C VAL A 79 -33.35 10.57 41.63
N TRP A 80 -34.14 10.24 40.62
CA TRP A 80 -33.97 10.74 39.25
C TRP A 80 -34.73 12.05 39.05
N ARG A 81 -34.14 12.99 38.31
CA ARG A 81 -34.72 14.31 38.08
C ARG A 81 -34.54 14.72 36.62
N GLU A 82 -35.61 15.21 36.03
CA GLU A 82 -35.51 15.98 34.79
C GLU A 82 -34.73 17.26 35.05
N GLN A 83 -33.87 17.63 34.12
CA GLN A 83 -33.10 18.87 34.09
C GLN A 83 -33.50 19.69 32.86
N LEU A 84 -33.29 21.00 32.91
CA LEU A 84 -33.34 21.83 31.71
C LEU A 84 -32.15 21.52 30.82
N PHE A 85 -32.34 21.62 29.50
CA PHE A 85 -31.29 21.31 28.54
C PHE A 85 -30.09 22.24 28.73
N ASP A 86 -30.35 23.54 28.71
CA ASP A 86 -29.32 24.57 28.80
C ASP A 86 -28.60 24.55 30.13
N ASP A 87 -29.28 24.27 31.25
CA ASP A 87 -28.65 24.15 32.58
C ASP A 87 -27.59 23.04 32.61
N VAL A 88 -27.84 21.91 31.94
CA VAL A 88 -26.87 20.81 31.87
C VAL A 88 -25.70 21.18 30.96
N VAL A 89 -25.96 21.86 29.84
CA VAL A 89 -24.89 22.37 28.97
C VAL A 89 -24.02 23.37 29.73
N THR A 90 -24.61 24.39 30.37
CA THR A 90 -23.91 25.38 31.19
C THR A 90 -23.12 24.72 32.33
N LEU A 91 -23.67 23.69 32.98
CA LEU A 91 -22.93 22.94 34.00
C LEU A 91 -21.69 22.25 33.42
N ILE A 92 -21.81 21.62 32.24
CA ILE A 92 -20.67 20.95 31.59
C ILE A 92 -19.58 21.95 31.23
N TYR A 93 -19.95 23.09 30.66
CA TYR A 93 -19.02 24.18 30.32
C TYR A 93 -18.37 24.77 31.57
N ASN A 94 -19.12 25.07 32.62
CA ASN A 94 -18.58 25.57 33.89
C ASN A 94 -17.57 24.59 34.52
N ASN A 95 -17.88 23.29 34.51
CA ASN A 95 -16.98 22.24 35.00
C ASN A 95 -15.69 22.10 34.17
N ALA A 96 -15.71 22.59 32.93
CA ALA A 96 -14.56 22.64 32.03
C ALA A 96 -13.87 24.01 32.01
N GLU A 97 -14.25 24.92 32.92
CA GLU A 97 -13.73 26.30 33.01
C GLU A 97 -14.15 27.22 31.83
N ASN A 98 -15.30 26.94 31.21
CA ASN A 98 -15.92 27.71 30.13
C ASN A 98 -14.98 27.99 28.94
N PRO A 99 -14.41 26.95 28.32
CA PRO A 99 -13.50 27.15 27.20
C PRO A 99 -14.27 27.60 25.95
N SER A 100 -13.64 28.44 25.12
CA SER A 100 -14.13 28.72 23.76
C SER A 100 -13.62 27.65 22.80
N LEU A 101 -14.48 27.22 21.88
CA LEU A 101 -14.13 26.28 20.80
C LEU A 101 -13.89 26.98 19.46
N ASP A 102 -13.99 28.31 19.38
CA ASP A 102 -14.03 29.04 18.10
C ASP A 102 -12.79 28.78 17.24
N ASN A 103 -11.59 28.93 17.83
CA ASN A 103 -10.32 28.67 17.13
C ASN A 103 -10.19 27.21 16.69
N ALA A 104 -10.63 26.27 17.53
CA ALA A 104 -10.57 24.84 17.24
C ALA A 104 -11.56 24.46 16.13
N LEU A 105 -12.73 25.10 16.09
CA LEU A 105 -13.73 24.95 15.04
C LEU A 105 -13.23 25.51 13.71
N GLU A 106 -12.61 26.68 13.71
CA GLU A 106 -12.00 27.25 12.50
C GLU A 106 -10.93 26.31 11.91
N ALA A 107 -10.03 25.80 12.75
CA ALA A 107 -9.01 24.86 12.32
C ALA A 107 -9.60 23.53 11.81
N ALA A 108 -10.67 23.04 12.45
CA ALA A 108 -11.38 21.83 12.05
C ALA A 108 -12.09 21.97 10.70
N ASN A 109 -12.71 23.13 10.43
CA ASN A 109 -13.31 23.44 9.14
C ASN A 109 -12.26 23.47 8.04
N PHE A 110 -11.11 24.09 8.28
CA PHE A 110 -10.01 24.09 7.32
C PHE A 110 -9.48 22.68 7.06
N ALA A 111 -9.29 21.87 8.11
CA ALA A 111 -8.89 20.47 7.97
C ALA A 111 -9.90 19.66 7.14
N GLN A 112 -11.20 19.93 7.29
CA GLN A 112 -12.26 19.29 6.49
C GLN A 112 -12.17 19.68 5.01
N GLU A 113 -11.95 20.95 4.68
CA GLU A 113 -11.78 21.40 3.29
C GLU A 113 -10.58 20.69 2.63
N VAL A 114 -9.44 20.62 3.32
CA VAL A 114 -8.25 19.91 2.81
C VAL A 114 -8.50 18.41 2.67
N PHE A 115 -9.25 17.81 3.58
CA PHE A 115 -9.66 16.40 3.49
C PHE A 115 -10.48 16.14 2.22
N ASP A 116 -11.50 16.95 1.95
CA ASP A 116 -12.41 16.77 0.81
C ASP A 116 -11.66 16.91 -0.52
N GLU A 117 -10.75 17.90 -0.62
CA GLU A 117 -9.91 18.10 -1.80
C GLU A 117 -8.93 16.93 -2.02
N ALA A 118 -8.23 16.50 -0.95
CA ALA A 118 -7.26 15.41 -1.02
C ALA A 118 -7.92 14.08 -1.38
N GLN A 119 -9.08 13.79 -0.81
CA GLN A 119 -9.85 12.58 -1.10
C GLN A 119 -10.28 12.55 -2.56
N THR A 120 -10.88 13.64 -3.04
CA THR A 120 -11.34 13.76 -4.44
C THR A 120 -10.18 13.60 -5.41
N SER A 121 -9.05 14.27 -5.14
CA SER A 121 -7.86 14.22 -5.98
C SER A 121 -7.26 12.81 -6.04
N ALA A 122 -7.15 12.12 -4.89
CA ALA A 122 -6.61 10.77 -4.83
C ALA A 122 -7.49 9.76 -5.57
N LEU A 123 -8.82 9.85 -5.41
CA LEU A 123 -9.77 8.99 -6.12
C LEU A 123 -9.71 9.23 -7.63
N SER A 124 -9.70 10.50 -8.06
CA SER A 124 -9.58 10.87 -9.47
C SER A 124 -8.32 10.28 -10.11
N LEU A 125 -7.15 10.43 -9.46
CA LEU A 125 -5.90 9.85 -9.95
C LEU A 125 -5.93 8.33 -10.00
N ALA A 126 -6.52 7.67 -9.00
CA ALA A 126 -6.60 6.22 -8.95
C ALA A 126 -7.47 5.68 -10.10
N HIS A 127 -8.65 6.26 -10.32
CA HIS A 127 -9.58 5.83 -11.36
C HIS A 127 -9.10 6.18 -12.78
N ALA A 128 -8.37 7.29 -12.96
CA ALA A 128 -7.89 7.69 -14.27
C ALA A 128 -6.68 6.87 -14.77
N ASN A 129 -5.84 6.37 -13.86
CA ASN A 129 -4.54 5.79 -14.23
C ASN A 129 -4.44 4.27 -14.01
N PHE A 130 -5.39 3.64 -13.30
CA PHE A 130 -5.30 2.22 -12.94
C PHE A 130 -6.58 1.45 -13.20
N ASN A 131 -6.42 0.20 -13.65
CA ASN A 131 -7.54 -0.72 -13.80
C ASN A 131 -7.82 -1.42 -12.46
N LEU A 132 -8.92 -1.03 -11.80
CA LEU A 132 -9.33 -1.58 -10.50
C LEU A 132 -9.91 -3.00 -10.59
N GLU A 133 -10.29 -3.47 -11.78
CA GLU A 133 -10.85 -4.82 -11.93
C GLU A 133 -9.77 -5.90 -11.82
N THR A 134 -8.55 -5.60 -12.26
CA THR A 134 -7.43 -6.54 -12.28
C THR A 134 -6.65 -6.54 -10.97
N ASP A 135 -6.51 -5.38 -10.31
CA ASP A 135 -5.81 -5.24 -9.04
C ASP A 135 -6.79 -5.10 -7.85
N LYS A 136 -7.18 -6.25 -7.30
CA LYS A 136 -8.08 -6.32 -6.14
C LYS A 136 -7.55 -5.61 -4.89
N PHE A 137 -6.24 -5.53 -4.73
CA PHE A 137 -5.64 -4.86 -3.57
C PHE A 137 -5.76 -3.34 -3.71
N LEU A 138 -5.46 -2.82 -4.90
CA LEU A 138 -5.64 -1.40 -5.22
C LEU A 138 -7.12 -1.01 -5.12
N ALA A 139 -8.03 -1.81 -5.68
CA ALA A 139 -9.47 -1.59 -5.58
C ALA A 139 -9.97 -1.48 -4.13
N LYS A 140 -9.49 -2.36 -3.25
CA LYS A 140 -9.85 -2.31 -1.83
C LYS A 140 -9.37 -1.01 -1.16
N ILE A 141 -8.16 -0.54 -1.47
CA ILE A 141 -7.66 0.72 -0.90
C ILE A 141 -8.50 1.90 -1.39
N VAL A 142 -8.85 1.94 -2.67
CA VAL A 142 -9.71 2.99 -3.26
C VAL A 142 -11.10 2.99 -2.63
N GLU A 143 -11.69 1.82 -2.39
CA GLU A 143 -12.95 1.68 -1.65
C GLU A 143 -12.84 2.22 -0.22
N GLU A 144 -11.76 1.89 0.50
CA GLU A 144 -11.49 2.40 1.85
C GLU A 144 -11.31 3.93 1.87
N ILE A 145 -10.66 4.50 0.85
CA ILE A 145 -10.53 5.95 0.68
C ILE A 145 -11.92 6.55 0.48
N ASN A 146 -12.71 6.05 -0.46
CA ASN A 146 -14.05 6.55 -0.76
C ASN A 146 -15.02 6.44 0.43
N ALA A 147 -14.91 5.38 1.24
CA ALA A 147 -15.75 5.17 2.41
C ALA A 147 -15.36 6.06 3.62
N THR A 148 -14.19 6.68 3.59
CA THR A 148 -13.75 7.56 4.68
C THR A 148 -14.49 8.88 4.60
N ARG A 149 -15.16 9.28 5.68
CA ARG A 149 -15.96 10.51 5.74
C ARG A 149 -16.12 10.97 7.18
N ILE A 150 -16.40 12.26 7.37
CA ILE A 150 -16.89 12.78 8.64
C ILE A 150 -18.30 12.23 8.85
N ASN A 151 -18.50 11.48 9.94
CA ASN A 151 -19.81 11.00 10.31
C ASN A 151 -20.43 11.92 11.37
N ASP A 152 -21.74 12.12 11.28
CA ASP A 152 -22.52 12.81 12.31
C ASP A 152 -22.52 11.98 13.61
N PHE A 153 -21.84 12.51 14.63
CA PHE A 153 -21.70 11.86 15.94
C PHE A 153 -23.06 11.64 16.63
N ILE A 154 -23.98 12.60 16.52
CA ILE A 154 -25.30 12.49 17.13
C ILE A 154 -26.08 11.38 16.42
N ALA A 155 -26.03 11.33 15.09
CA ALA A 155 -26.67 10.27 14.32
C ALA A 155 -26.12 8.89 14.67
N HIS A 156 -24.81 8.78 14.93
CA HIS A 156 -24.16 7.53 15.35
C HIS A 156 -24.58 7.08 16.75
N CYS A 157 -24.69 8.01 17.71
CA CYS A 157 -25.09 7.68 19.09
C CYS A 157 -26.60 7.45 19.23
N ARG A 158 -27.41 7.96 18.29
CA ARG A 158 -28.86 7.85 18.35
C ARG A 158 -29.31 6.39 18.20
N PRO A 159 -30.11 5.84 19.14
CA PRO A 159 -30.56 4.46 19.06
C PRO A 159 -31.45 4.24 17.84
N GLN A 160 -31.27 3.09 17.19
CA GLN A 160 -32.05 2.65 16.04
C GLN A 160 -33.15 1.67 16.47
N GLY A 161 -34.24 1.57 15.67
CA GLY A 161 -35.33 0.62 15.92
C GLY A 161 -36.62 1.25 16.50
N GLY A 162 -37.53 0.40 16.97
CA GLY A 162 -38.83 0.85 17.51
C GLY A 162 -38.73 1.42 18.92
N ILE A 163 -39.56 2.42 19.23
CA ILE A 163 -39.71 2.97 20.58
C ILE A 163 -40.71 2.10 21.35
N ARG A 164 -40.36 1.66 22.57
CA ARG A 164 -41.28 0.98 23.50
C ARG A 164 -41.25 1.70 24.84
N SER A 165 -42.34 2.37 25.18
CA SER A 165 -42.55 3.00 26.48
C SER A 165 -44.05 3.07 26.77
N ARG A 166 -44.42 3.19 28.04
CA ARG A 166 -45.78 3.52 28.52
C ARG A 166 -45.89 5.00 28.87
N ASP A 167 -44.79 5.74 28.85
CA ASP A 167 -44.78 7.18 29.01
C ASP A 167 -45.16 7.86 27.69
N SER A 168 -46.44 8.21 27.54
CA SER A 168 -46.96 8.85 26.33
C SER A 168 -46.37 10.24 26.10
N VAL A 169 -46.04 10.98 27.17
CA VAL A 169 -45.45 12.32 27.09
C VAL A 169 -44.05 12.24 26.47
N ALA A 170 -43.26 11.26 26.88
CA ALA A 170 -41.96 11.01 26.28
C ALA A 170 -42.08 10.53 24.82
N ILE A 171 -43.01 9.63 24.53
CA ILE A 171 -43.25 9.11 23.16
C ILE A 171 -43.60 10.21 22.18
N GLU A 172 -44.54 11.10 22.55
CA GLU A 172 -45.04 12.16 21.67
C GLU A 172 -43.91 13.06 21.16
N LYS A 173 -42.89 13.31 21.98
CA LYS A 173 -41.73 14.15 21.62
C LYS A 173 -40.67 13.41 20.81
N GLY A 174 -40.79 12.09 20.64
CA GLY A 174 -39.84 11.29 19.87
C GLY A 174 -38.42 11.29 20.47
N ARG A 175 -37.41 11.06 19.62
CA ARG A 175 -36.01 11.05 20.07
C ARG A 175 -35.44 12.45 20.12
N VAL A 176 -34.94 12.84 21.29
CA VAL A 176 -34.29 14.12 21.55
C VAL A 176 -32.84 13.85 21.93
N THR A 177 -31.92 14.66 21.42
CA THR A 177 -30.49 14.55 21.75
C THR A 177 -30.26 14.93 23.22
N PRO A 178 -29.62 14.08 24.04
CA PRO A 178 -29.27 14.41 25.41
C PRO A 178 -28.26 15.57 25.48
N PRO A 179 -28.34 16.47 26.49
CA PRO A 179 -27.43 17.62 26.63
C PRO A 179 -25.94 17.27 26.62
N HIS A 180 -25.54 16.23 27.35
CA HIS A 180 -24.12 15.81 27.38
C HIS A 180 -23.65 15.22 26.03
N ILE A 181 -24.54 14.59 25.26
CA ILE A 181 -24.21 14.10 23.91
C ILE A 181 -24.08 15.26 22.93
N PHE A 182 -24.91 16.30 23.08
CA PHE A 182 -24.77 17.54 22.32
C PHE A 182 -23.38 18.17 22.53
N VAL A 183 -22.96 18.37 23.79
CA VAL A 183 -21.62 18.92 24.08
C VAL A 183 -20.49 18.01 23.59
N LEU A 184 -20.66 16.68 23.72
CA LEU A 184 -19.70 15.72 23.14
C LEU A 184 -19.61 15.85 21.62
N ALA A 185 -20.72 16.10 20.93
CA ALA A 185 -20.74 16.30 19.49
C ALA A 185 -19.98 17.58 19.10
N GLU A 186 -20.24 18.69 19.79
CA GLU A 186 -19.54 19.97 19.56
C GLU A 186 -18.03 19.84 19.76
N ALA A 187 -17.60 19.30 20.91
CA ALA A 187 -16.19 19.11 21.19
C ALA A 187 -15.51 18.09 20.26
N LYS A 188 -16.23 17.06 19.81
CA LYS A 188 -15.67 16.09 18.87
C LYS A 188 -15.65 16.60 17.43
N HIS A 189 -16.51 17.53 17.07
CA HIS A 189 -16.51 18.17 15.76
C HIS A 189 -15.20 18.91 15.50
N THR A 190 -14.54 19.43 16.55
CA THR A 190 -13.22 20.07 16.41
C THR A 190 -12.07 19.07 16.22
N ILE A 191 -12.21 17.84 16.71
CA ILE A 191 -11.13 16.83 16.70
C ILE A 191 -11.24 15.89 15.49
N PHE A 192 -12.46 15.48 15.12
CA PHE A 192 -12.67 14.43 14.13
C PHE A 192 -12.08 14.72 12.74
N PRO A 193 -12.14 15.95 12.19
CA PRO A 193 -11.53 16.27 10.90
C PRO A 193 -10.03 15.91 10.84
N PHE A 194 -9.29 16.11 11.92
CA PHE A 194 -7.87 15.76 11.97
C PHE A 194 -7.64 14.24 12.00
N GLN A 195 -8.48 13.51 12.73
CA GLN A 195 -8.39 12.05 12.80
C GLN A 195 -8.65 11.39 11.44
N ILE A 196 -9.59 11.92 10.67
CA ILE A 196 -9.85 11.42 9.32
C ILE A 196 -8.78 11.86 8.32
N CYS A 197 -8.18 13.04 8.46
CA CYS A 197 -7.02 13.47 7.66
C CYS A 197 -5.86 12.48 7.84
N ASN A 198 -5.56 12.11 9.08
CA ASN A 198 -4.56 11.10 9.41
C ASN A 198 -4.88 9.74 8.76
N LYS A 199 -6.14 9.28 8.86
CA LYS A 199 -6.57 8.02 8.24
C LYS A 199 -6.45 8.08 6.71
N LEU A 200 -6.94 9.15 6.08
CA LEU A 200 -6.87 9.36 4.64
C LEU A 200 -5.43 9.38 4.16
N GLN A 201 -4.55 10.13 4.85
CA GLN A 201 -3.14 10.20 4.52
C GLN A 201 -2.50 8.81 4.51
N LYS A 202 -2.73 7.99 5.54
CA LYS A 202 -2.22 6.61 5.62
C LYS A 202 -2.69 5.75 4.44
N LEU A 203 -3.95 5.90 4.03
CA LEU A 203 -4.50 5.18 2.88
C LEU A 203 -3.88 5.66 1.56
N ILE A 204 -3.71 6.97 1.37
CA ILE A 204 -3.08 7.54 0.17
C ILE A 204 -1.61 7.13 0.08
N ILE A 205 -0.85 7.13 1.19
CA ILE A 205 0.53 6.65 1.21
C ILE A 205 0.60 5.17 0.86
N LYS A 206 -0.32 4.35 1.39
CA LYS A 206 -0.40 2.92 1.06
C LYS A 206 -0.70 2.71 -0.43
N LEU A 207 -1.61 3.50 -1.00
CA LEU A 207 -1.93 3.51 -2.42
C LEU A 207 -0.69 3.90 -3.26
N ALA A 208 -0.03 4.99 -2.90
CA ALA A 208 1.16 5.51 -3.58
C ALA A 208 2.31 4.49 -3.58
N ASN A 209 2.60 3.85 -2.46
CA ASN A 209 3.62 2.80 -2.35
C ASN A 209 3.32 1.59 -3.24
N HIS A 210 2.06 1.15 -3.28
CA HIS A 210 1.65 0.03 -4.13
C HIS A 210 1.83 0.36 -5.61
N ILE A 211 1.40 1.55 -6.03
CA ILE A 211 1.59 2.04 -7.38
C ILE A 211 3.08 2.20 -7.71
N GLN A 212 3.89 2.72 -6.80
CA GLN A 212 5.34 2.85 -6.98
C GLN A 212 6.00 1.49 -7.21
N ASN A 213 5.54 0.42 -6.54
CA ASN A 213 6.03 -0.93 -6.78
C ASN A 213 5.66 -1.46 -8.18
N ILE A 214 4.46 -1.12 -8.67
CA ILE A 214 4.03 -1.47 -10.04
C ILE A 214 4.87 -0.69 -11.05
N GLU A 215 5.02 0.63 -10.86
CA GLU A 215 5.87 1.49 -11.70
C GLU A 215 7.33 0.99 -11.69
N GLY A 216 7.84 0.56 -10.54
CA GLY A 216 9.18 -0.02 -10.37
C GLY A 216 9.37 -1.38 -11.05
N LYS A 217 8.32 -2.21 -11.10
CA LYS A 217 8.33 -3.46 -11.87
C LYS A 217 8.25 -3.19 -13.37
N ASN A 218 7.42 -2.26 -13.80
CA ASN A 218 7.32 -1.87 -15.20
C ASN A 218 8.61 -1.24 -15.69
N THR A 219 9.22 -0.33 -14.93
CA THR A 219 10.54 0.24 -15.27
C THR A 219 11.66 -0.78 -15.20
N LYS A 220 11.61 -1.82 -14.35
CA LYS A 220 12.56 -2.93 -14.41
C LYS A 220 12.34 -3.81 -15.63
N ASN A 221 11.10 -4.14 -15.99
CA ASN A 221 10.79 -4.89 -17.20
C ASN A 221 11.12 -4.11 -18.48
N GLU A 222 10.91 -2.79 -18.50
CA GLU A 222 11.31 -1.88 -19.58
C GLU A 222 12.84 -1.63 -19.60
N ARG A 223 13.53 -1.76 -18.47
CA ARG A 223 15.01 -1.66 -18.37
C ARG A 223 15.74 -2.98 -18.62
N ILE A 224 15.05 -4.09 -18.83
CA ILE A 224 15.67 -5.22 -19.51
C ILE A 224 15.72 -4.83 -21.00
N GLU A 225 16.58 -3.87 -21.34
CA GLU A 225 17.28 -3.95 -22.63
C GLU A 225 17.97 -5.30 -22.58
N ALA A 226 17.57 -6.23 -23.46
CA ALA A 226 18.02 -7.61 -23.38
C ALA A 226 19.56 -7.67 -23.32
N ASN A 227 20.09 -8.02 -22.14
CA ASN A 227 21.52 -8.10 -21.90
C ASN A 227 21.98 -9.51 -22.26
N ILE A 228 22.78 -9.60 -23.31
CA ILE A 228 23.30 -10.85 -23.84
C ILE A 228 24.62 -11.18 -23.18
N PHE A 229 24.65 -12.22 -22.36
CA PHE A 229 25.91 -12.73 -21.82
C PHE A 229 26.68 -13.49 -22.90
N ILE A 230 27.99 -13.23 -23.02
CA ILE A 230 28.88 -13.95 -23.92
C ILE A 230 29.97 -14.65 -23.11
N GLY A 231 29.80 -15.96 -22.93
CA GLY A 231 30.82 -16.84 -22.34
C GLY A 231 31.78 -17.31 -23.43
N HIS A 232 33.09 -17.28 -23.17
CA HIS A 232 34.07 -17.61 -24.20
C HIS A 232 35.41 -18.12 -23.65
N GLY A 233 36.13 -18.86 -24.50
CA GLY A 233 37.51 -19.31 -24.26
C GLY A 233 38.57 -18.25 -24.56
N LYS A 234 39.76 -18.66 -25.00
CA LYS A 234 40.83 -17.73 -25.40
C LYS A 234 40.61 -17.11 -26.79
N SER A 235 39.72 -17.70 -27.57
CA SER A 235 39.43 -17.30 -28.94
C SER A 235 39.06 -15.84 -29.06
N THR A 236 39.35 -15.23 -30.20
CA THR A 236 38.88 -13.88 -30.51
C THR A 236 37.50 -13.86 -31.17
N ASN A 237 36.94 -15.02 -31.52
CA ASN A 237 35.65 -15.12 -32.22
C ASN A 237 34.50 -14.42 -31.47
N TRP A 238 34.53 -14.41 -30.13
CA TRP A 238 33.50 -13.72 -29.34
C TRP A 238 33.45 -12.20 -29.60
N ARG A 239 34.55 -11.58 -30.05
CA ARG A 239 34.59 -10.15 -30.36
C ARG A 239 33.70 -9.83 -31.56
N GLU A 240 33.72 -10.67 -32.59
CA GLU A 240 32.85 -10.52 -33.75
C GLU A 240 31.38 -10.71 -33.38
N LEU A 241 31.08 -11.70 -32.51
CA LEU A 241 29.74 -11.90 -31.98
C LEU A 241 29.28 -10.68 -31.17
N LYS A 242 30.15 -10.16 -30.30
CA LYS A 242 29.91 -8.97 -29.49
C LYS A 242 29.65 -7.74 -30.36
N ASP A 243 30.43 -7.53 -31.42
CA ASP A 243 30.21 -6.44 -32.37
C ASP A 243 28.89 -6.63 -33.14
N PHE A 244 28.50 -7.86 -33.49
CA PHE A 244 27.19 -8.13 -34.08
C PHE A 244 26.04 -7.80 -33.12
N VAL A 245 26.11 -8.27 -31.87
CA VAL A 245 25.10 -8.02 -30.82
C VAL A 245 24.97 -6.52 -30.53
N SER A 246 26.10 -5.84 -30.32
CA SER A 246 26.14 -4.39 -30.02
C SER A 246 25.77 -3.54 -31.23
N ASP A 247 26.42 -3.74 -32.37
CA ASP A 247 26.39 -2.77 -33.46
C ASP A 247 25.27 -3.02 -34.46
N LYS A 248 24.93 -4.30 -34.70
CA LYS A 248 23.86 -4.69 -35.63
C LYS A 248 22.52 -4.88 -34.93
N LEU A 249 22.49 -5.54 -33.77
CA LEU A 249 21.26 -5.80 -33.04
C LEU A 249 20.92 -4.73 -32.00
N LYS A 250 21.85 -3.83 -31.69
CA LYS A 250 21.67 -2.75 -30.69
C LYS A 250 21.30 -3.27 -29.29
N LEU A 251 21.81 -4.45 -28.94
CA LEU A 251 21.60 -5.08 -27.65
C LEU A 251 22.76 -4.79 -26.69
N GLN A 252 22.46 -4.75 -25.40
CA GLN A 252 23.48 -4.74 -24.36
C GLN A 252 24.15 -6.11 -24.28
N TRP A 253 25.41 -6.14 -23.86
CA TRP A 253 26.15 -7.39 -23.70
C TRP A 253 27.11 -7.31 -22.52
N ASP A 254 27.44 -8.48 -21.98
CA ASP A 254 28.44 -8.61 -20.91
C ASP A 254 29.37 -9.82 -21.14
N GLU A 255 30.63 -9.68 -20.71
CA GLU A 255 31.65 -10.74 -20.77
C GLU A 255 32.43 -10.84 -19.45
N PHE A 256 32.94 -12.03 -19.15
CA PHE A 256 33.63 -12.29 -17.88
C PHE A 256 34.94 -11.48 -17.72
N ASN A 257 35.63 -11.13 -18.83
CA ASN A 257 36.97 -10.53 -18.79
C ASN A 257 37.02 -8.99 -18.76
N ARG A 258 35.88 -8.29 -18.74
CA ARG A 258 35.88 -6.82 -18.54
C ARG A 258 36.51 -6.51 -17.18
N VAL A 259 37.27 -5.44 -17.01
CA VAL A 259 38.10 -5.23 -15.78
C VAL A 259 37.22 -5.27 -14.50
N PRO A 260 37.55 -6.11 -13.49
CA PRO A 260 36.81 -6.10 -12.21
C PRO A 260 36.97 -4.78 -11.50
N THR A 261 35.88 -4.24 -10.94
CA THR A 261 35.94 -3.14 -9.98
C THR A 261 36.66 -3.65 -8.71
N ALA A 262 37.60 -2.85 -8.18
CA ALA A 262 38.37 -3.24 -7.00
C ALA A 262 37.45 -3.64 -5.83
N GLY A 263 37.65 -4.84 -5.29
CA GLY A 263 36.89 -5.34 -4.13
C GLY A 263 35.79 -6.36 -4.44
N VAL A 264 35.45 -6.62 -5.71
CA VAL A 264 34.45 -7.64 -6.09
C VAL A 264 35.12 -8.98 -6.38
N THR A 265 34.65 -10.05 -5.73
CA THR A 265 35.15 -11.42 -6.01
C THR A 265 34.61 -11.92 -7.36
N ASN A 266 35.38 -12.75 -8.06
CA ASN A 266 34.95 -13.33 -9.35
C ASN A 266 33.62 -14.07 -9.26
N THR A 267 33.32 -14.69 -8.12
CA THR A 267 32.04 -15.39 -7.86
C THR A 267 30.87 -14.43 -7.71
N THR A 268 31.04 -13.29 -7.01
CA THR A 268 30.00 -12.27 -6.86
C THR A 268 29.64 -11.67 -8.20
N ARG A 269 30.66 -11.38 -9.02
CA ARG A 269 30.45 -10.83 -10.35
C ARG A 269 29.72 -11.80 -11.27
N LEU A 270 30.11 -13.08 -11.27
CA LEU A 270 29.42 -14.09 -12.07
C LEU A 270 27.94 -14.20 -11.69
N ALA A 271 27.61 -14.11 -10.40
CA ALA A 271 26.22 -14.08 -9.93
C ALA A 271 25.45 -12.83 -10.41
N GLU A 272 26.08 -11.65 -10.37
CA GLU A 272 25.49 -10.42 -10.91
C GLU A 272 25.20 -10.52 -12.41
N MET A 273 26.14 -11.07 -13.18
CA MET A 273 25.99 -11.27 -14.62
C MET A 273 24.87 -12.29 -14.93
N LEU A 274 24.79 -13.37 -14.15
CA LEU A 274 23.71 -14.36 -14.24
C LEU A 274 22.33 -13.77 -13.96
N ASP A 275 22.23 -12.83 -13.01
CA ASP A 275 20.96 -12.17 -12.67
C ASP A 275 20.54 -11.10 -13.67
N GLN A 276 21.50 -10.51 -14.39
CA GLN A 276 21.25 -9.45 -15.37
C GLN A 276 21.02 -9.98 -16.79
N ALA A 277 21.53 -11.16 -17.13
CA ALA A 277 21.41 -11.72 -18.47
C ALA A 277 19.95 -12.11 -18.78
N SER A 278 19.46 -11.70 -19.95
CA SER A 278 18.18 -12.19 -20.50
C SER A 278 18.36 -13.35 -21.47
N PHE A 279 19.58 -13.49 -22.00
CA PHE A 279 20.01 -14.53 -22.93
C PHE A 279 21.51 -14.77 -22.78
N ALA A 280 22.00 -15.96 -23.12
CA ALA A 280 23.42 -16.29 -23.10
C ALA A 280 23.88 -17.03 -24.36
N PHE A 281 25.00 -16.59 -24.93
CA PHE A 281 25.76 -17.32 -25.94
C PHE A 281 27.09 -17.80 -25.37
N LEU A 282 27.38 -19.09 -25.51
CA LEU A 282 28.61 -19.69 -25.00
C LEU A 282 29.45 -20.22 -26.17
N VAL A 283 30.55 -19.52 -26.44
CA VAL A 283 31.45 -19.80 -27.57
C VAL A 283 32.46 -20.88 -27.19
N MET A 284 32.35 -22.02 -27.85
CA MET A 284 33.22 -23.18 -27.69
C MET A 284 34.08 -23.39 -28.95
N THR A 285 35.39 -23.24 -28.79
CA THR A 285 36.40 -23.40 -29.86
C THR A 285 37.38 -24.54 -29.55
N ALA A 286 38.04 -25.04 -30.59
CA ALA A 286 38.99 -26.16 -30.51
C ALA A 286 40.43 -25.69 -30.16
N GLU A 287 40.60 -24.89 -29.09
CA GLU A 287 41.85 -24.15 -28.86
C GLU A 287 42.74 -24.64 -27.69
N ASP A 288 42.28 -25.53 -26.82
CA ASP A 288 43.16 -26.14 -25.80
C ASP A 288 43.54 -27.57 -26.24
N GLU A 289 44.81 -27.76 -26.61
CA GLU A 289 45.42 -29.09 -26.76
C GLU A 289 45.62 -29.69 -25.35
N GLN A 290 45.03 -30.86 -25.11
CA GLN A 290 45.53 -31.76 -24.06
C GLN A 290 46.53 -32.75 -24.65
N ALA A 291 47.39 -33.28 -23.79
CA ALA A 291 48.51 -34.17 -24.13
C ALA A 291 48.14 -35.47 -24.89
N ASP A 292 46.84 -35.74 -25.09
CA ASP A 292 46.30 -36.93 -25.76
C ASP A 292 45.83 -36.65 -27.22
N GLY A 293 46.05 -35.45 -27.75
CA GLY A 293 45.76 -35.09 -29.16
C GLY A 293 44.30 -34.76 -29.48
N ASP A 294 43.40 -34.84 -28.50
CA ASP A 294 41.99 -34.46 -28.62
C ASP A 294 41.75 -32.97 -28.28
N HIS A 295 40.91 -32.30 -29.07
CA HIS A 295 40.53 -30.89 -28.88
C HIS A 295 39.23 -30.76 -28.05
N HIS A 296 39.37 -30.51 -26.74
CA HIS A 296 38.23 -30.28 -25.85
C HIS A 296 38.03 -28.79 -25.56
N ALA A 297 36.76 -28.37 -25.41
CA ALA A 297 36.45 -27.04 -24.90
C ALA A 297 36.95 -26.85 -23.46
N ARG A 298 37.37 -25.63 -23.13
CA ARG A 298 37.95 -25.28 -21.84
C ARG A 298 36.98 -25.55 -20.70
N MET A 299 37.45 -26.16 -19.62
CA MET A 299 36.63 -26.59 -18.47
C MET A 299 35.83 -25.44 -17.83
N ASN A 300 36.33 -24.21 -17.90
CA ASN A 300 35.63 -23.01 -17.42
C ASN A 300 34.37 -22.69 -18.26
N VAL A 301 34.43 -22.83 -19.58
CA VAL A 301 33.29 -22.58 -20.47
C VAL A 301 32.21 -23.64 -20.23
N ILE A 302 32.61 -24.89 -19.97
CA ILE A 302 31.66 -25.98 -19.63
C ILE A 302 30.92 -25.67 -18.32
N HIS A 303 31.62 -25.14 -17.30
CA HIS A 303 30.98 -24.69 -16.06
C HIS A 303 30.01 -23.52 -16.29
N GLU A 304 30.38 -22.54 -17.12
CA GLU A 304 29.51 -21.41 -17.48
C GLU A 304 28.25 -21.88 -18.22
N VAL A 305 28.37 -22.85 -19.15
CA VAL A 305 27.22 -23.43 -19.85
C VAL A 305 26.22 -23.99 -18.84
N GLY A 306 26.69 -24.78 -17.87
CA GLY A 306 25.83 -25.35 -16.84
C GLY A 306 25.16 -24.29 -15.95
N LEU A 307 25.89 -23.25 -15.57
CA LEU A 307 25.36 -22.17 -14.72
C LEU A 307 24.27 -21.35 -15.43
N PHE A 308 24.51 -20.92 -16.66
CA PHE A 308 23.55 -20.13 -17.42
C PHE A 308 22.33 -20.96 -17.84
N GLN A 309 22.50 -22.25 -18.14
CA GLN A 309 21.36 -23.14 -18.38
C GLN A 309 20.51 -23.36 -17.13
N GLY A 310 21.12 -23.49 -15.96
CA GLY A 310 20.39 -23.56 -14.69
C GLY A 310 19.59 -22.30 -14.37
N ARG A 311 20.06 -21.12 -14.82
CA ARG A 311 19.43 -19.82 -14.54
C ARG A 311 18.41 -19.36 -15.58
N LEU A 312 18.68 -19.59 -16.87
CA LEU A 312 17.90 -19.07 -18.01
C LEU A 312 17.10 -20.16 -18.75
N GLY A 313 17.41 -21.44 -18.53
CA GLY A 313 16.83 -22.56 -19.28
C GLY A 313 17.52 -22.83 -20.62
N PHE A 314 17.17 -23.97 -21.24
CA PHE A 314 17.83 -24.47 -22.45
C PHE A 314 17.53 -23.66 -23.72
N GLU A 315 16.40 -22.94 -23.74
CA GLU A 315 15.96 -22.13 -24.88
C GLU A 315 16.72 -20.79 -24.96
N ARG A 316 17.28 -20.33 -23.83
CA ARG A 316 17.91 -19.00 -23.69
C ARG A 316 19.41 -19.03 -23.37
N ALA A 317 19.98 -20.22 -23.23
CA ALA A 317 21.42 -20.42 -23.04
C ALA A 317 21.96 -21.35 -24.14
N ILE A 318 22.43 -20.73 -25.23
CA ILE A 318 22.78 -21.39 -26.49
C ILE A 318 24.29 -21.55 -26.63
N VAL A 319 24.70 -22.76 -26.99
CA VAL A 319 26.11 -23.07 -27.26
C VAL A 319 26.43 -22.80 -28.72
N LEU A 320 27.44 -21.97 -28.98
CA LEU A 320 28.01 -21.75 -30.30
C LEU A 320 29.25 -22.62 -30.43
N LEU A 321 29.14 -23.70 -31.20
CA LEU A 321 30.17 -24.74 -31.29
C LEU A 321 30.94 -24.66 -32.61
N GLU A 322 32.24 -24.43 -32.53
CA GLU A 322 33.14 -24.46 -33.68
C GLU A 322 33.28 -25.89 -34.22
N GLU A 323 33.22 -26.05 -35.54
CA GLU A 323 33.53 -27.30 -36.20
C GLU A 323 34.96 -27.77 -35.88
N GLY A 324 35.08 -29.03 -35.43
CA GLY A 324 36.34 -29.61 -34.95
C GLY A 324 36.55 -29.51 -33.44
N CYS A 325 35.67 -28.84 -32.70
CA CYS A 325 35.64 -28.89 -31.23
C CYS A 325 34.85 -30.13 -30.77
N LYS A 326 35.44 -30.93 -29.88
CA LYS A 326 34.80 -32.15 -29.36
C LYS A 326 33.73 -31.79 -28.34
N GLU A 327 32.55 -32.37 -28.53
CA GLU A 327 31.43 -32.26 -27.60
C GLU A 327 31.75 -32.90 -26.24
N PHE A 328 31.18 -32.37 -25.16
CA PHE A 328 31.19 -33.06 -23.87
C PHE A 328 30.02 -34.03 -23.78
N SER A 329 30.19 -35.12 -23.01
CA SER A 329 29.26 -36.26 -22.96
C SER A 329 27.81 -35.91 -22.58
N ASN A 330 27.59 -34.76 -21.94
CA ASN A 330 26.28 -34.32 -21.45
C ASN A 330 25.57 -33.31 -22.38
N ILE A 331 26.01 -33.16 -23.63
CA ILE A 331 25.46 -32.16 -24.57
C ILE A 331 24.17 -32.61 -25.29
N GLN A 332 23.76 -33.87 -25.13
CA GLN A 332 22.56 -34.43 -25.76
C GLN A 332 21.29 -33.80 -25.13
N GLY A 333 20.70 -32.83 -25.83
CA GLY A 333 19.52 -32.07 -25.40
C GLY A 333 19.71 -30.55 -25.36
N LEU A 334 20.92 -30.04 -25.64
CA LEU A 334 21.20 -28.59 -25.60
C LEU A 334 20.90 -27.90 -26.93
N GLY A 335 20.42 -26.65 -26.86
CA GLY A 335 20.38 -25.75 -28.01
C GLY A 335 21.81 -25.43 -28.47
N GLN A 336 22.15 -25.87 -29.67
CA GLN A 336 23.49 -25.70 -30.25
C GLN A 336 23.40 -25.09 -31.65
N ILE A 337 24.29 -24.15 -31.94
CA ILE A 337 24.50 -23.62 -33.27
C ILE A 337 25.95 -23.90 -33.66
N ARG A 338 26.14 -24.70 -34.70
CA ARG A 338 27.48 -24.99 -35.23
C ARG A 338 27.91 -23.93 -36.24
N TYR A 339 29.20 -23.61 -36.24
CA TYR A 339 29.81 -22.70 -37.20
C TYR A 339 31.19 -23.21 -37.69
N PRO A 340 31.60 -22.87 -38.92
CA PRO A 340 32.88 -23.32 -39.47
C PRO A 340 34.07 -22.74 -38.70
N LYS A 341 35.19 -23.47 -38.69
CA LYS A 341 36.42 -23.06 -37.98
C LYS A 341 36.82 -21.61 -38.29
N SER A 342 37.01 -20.82 -37.24
CA SER A 342 37.37 -19.40 -37.30
C SER A 342 36.40 -18.51 -38.10
N ASN A 343 35.15 -18.93 -38.29
CA ASN A 343 34.13 -18.15 -39.00
C ASN A 343 32.79 -18.16 -38.25
N ILE A 344 32.75 -17.50 -37.09
CA ILE A 344 31.54 -17.36 -36.27
C ILE A 344 30.44 -16.56 -36.98
N SER A 345 30.81 -15.65 -37.88
CA SER A 345 29.85 -14.85 -38.65
C SER A 345 28.87 -15.69 -39.48
N ALA A 346 29.26 -16.90 -39.87
CA ALA A 346 28.42 -17.84 -40.62
C ALA A 346 27.14 -18.25 -39.88
N CYS A 347 27.07 -18.07 -38.55
CA CYS A 347 25.89 -18.42 -37.77
C CYS A 347 25.06 -17.22 -37.27
N PHE A 348 25.37 -15.99 -37.68
CA PHE A 348 24.68 -14.78 -37.21
C PHE A 348 23.19 -14.74 -37.57
N GLU A 349 22.80 -15.22 -38.75
CA GLU A 349 21.37 -15.32 -39.11
C GLU A 349 20.63 -16.31 -38.22
N LYS A 350 21.26 -17.44 -37.87
CA LYS A 350 20.66 -18.41 -36.92
C LYS A 350 20.53 -17.81 -35.52
N ILE A 351 21.53 -17.04 -35.09
CA ILE A 351 21.50 -16.30 -33.82
C ILE A 351 20.33 -15.32 -33.81
N ARG A 352 20.16 -14.53 -34.89
CA ARG A 352 19.03 -13.62 -35.05
C ARG A 352 17.70 -14.36 -34.94
N THR A 353 17.49 -15.44 -35.71
CA THR A 353 16.24 -16.21 -35.67
C THR A 353 15.94 -16.77 -34.29
N VAL A 354 16.95 -17.20 -33.54
CA VAL A 354 16.75 -17.68 -32.16
C VAL A 354 16.37 -16.54 -31.21
N LEU A 355 16.98 -15.37 -31.36
CA LEU A 355 16.61 -14.20 -30.56
C LEU A 355 15.20 -13.69 -30.89
N GLU A 356 14.78 -13.74 -32.17
CA GLU A 356 13.41 -13.43 -32.61
C GLU A 356 12.40 -14.44 -32.03
N HIS A 357 12.70 -15.74 -32.12
CA HIS A 357 11.86 -16.81 -31.55
C HIS A 357 11.63 -16.63 -30.05
N GLU A 358 12.68 -16.23 -29.32
CA GLU A 358 12.64 -16.03 -27.87
C GLU A 358 12.13 -14.64 -27.45
N GLY A 359 11.71 -13.81 -28.41
CA GLY A 359 11.15 -12.47 -28.17
C GLY A 359 12.16 -11.47 -27.61
N ILE A 360 13.45 -11.66 -27.90
CA ILE A 360 14.54 -10.77 -27.48
C ILE A 360 14.69 -9.58 -28.44
N ILE A 361 14.41 -9.82 -29.73
CA ILE A 361 14.36 -8.80 -30.79
C ILE A 361 13.09 -9.03 -31.63
N GLU A 362 12.66 -8.00 -32.36
CA GLU A 362 11.50 -8.06 -33.27
C GLU A 362 11.77 -8.80 -34.58
#